data_AF-A0A9X0WGM9-F1
#
_entry.id   AF-A0A9X0WGM9-F1
#
_cell.length_a   1.000
_cell.length_b   1.000
_cell.length_c   1.000
_cell.angle_alpha   90.00
_cell.angle_beta   90.00
_cell.angle_gamma   90.00
#
_symmetry.space_group_name_H-M   'P 1'
#
loop_
_entity.id
_entity.type
_entity.pdbx_description
1 polymer ?
#
loop_
_entity_poly.entity_id
_entity_poly.type
_entity_poly.pdbx_seq_one_letter_code
_entity_poly.pdbx_strand_id
1 'polypeptide(L)'
;MSSTVKYSGTPPPERPARAARSARLGLRATPEQERVLRRAAEVAHKSLTDFILDSACQAAEQTLLDQRLFLVSGVEYQALLDLLDRPAQDNPGLRDLFSRADPWETQ
;
A
#
# COMPACT_ATOMS: atom_id res chain seq x y z
N MET A 1 -60.58 0.95 -11.23
CA MET A 1 -59.58 0.22 -10.41
C MET A 1 -58.47 -0.23 -11.35
N SER A 2 -57.48 0.63 -11.59
CA SER A 2 -56.34 0.30 -12.45
C SER A 2 -55.08 0.46 -11.62
N SER A 3 -54.44 -0.68 -11.40
CA SER A 3 -53.24 -0.85 -10.60
C SER A 3 -52.05 -0.36 -11.42
N THR A 4 -51.42 0.74 -10.98
CA THR A 4 -50.15 1.20 -11.56
C THR A 4 -49.01 0.56 -10.79
N VAL A 5 -48.39 -0.42 -11.43
CA VAL A 5 -47.22 -1.17 -10.98
C VAL A 5 -46.04 -0.22 -10.73
N LYS A 6 -45.49 -0.25 -9.51
CA LYS A 6 -44.25 0.45 -9.15
C LYS A 6 -43.06 -0.36 -9.68
N TYR A 7 -42.30 0.21 -10.61
CA TYR A 7 -40.93 -0.25 -10.90
C TYR A 7 -40.04 0.13 -9.73
N SER A 8 -39.74 -0.81 -8.84
CA SER A 8 -38.60 -0.72 -7.93
C SER A 8 -37.35 -1.20 -8.68
N GLY A 9 -36.74 -0.30 -9.45
CA GLY A 9 -35.42 -0.56 -10.02
C GLY A 9 -34.37 -0.40 -8.92
N THR A 10 -33.75 -1.50 -8.50
CA THR A 10 -32.50 -1.48 -7.73
C THR A 10 -31.42 -0.80 -8.59
N PRO A 11 -30.74 0.25 -8.11
CA PRO A 11 -29.67 0.88 -8.88
C PRO A 11 -28.53 -0.14 -9.09
N PRO A 12 -27.88 -0.13 -10.27
CA PRO A 12 -26.77 -1.03 -10.55
C PRO A 12 -25.60 -0.77 -9.58
N PRO A 13 -24.78 -1.79 -9.24
CA PRO A 13 -23.64 -1.61 -8.37
C PRO A 13 -22.69 -0.58 -9.02
N GLU A 14 -22.42 0.50 -8.29
CA GLU A 14 -21.45 1.51 -8.69
C GLU A 14 -20.11 0.80 -8.89
N ARG A 15 -19.61 0.82 -10.14
CA ARG A 15 -18.20 0.49 -10.41
C ARG A 15 -17.37 1.34 -9.45
N PRO A 16 -16.38 0.78 -8.72
CA PRO A 16 -15.56 1.60 -7.83
C PRO A 16 -14.97 2.72 -8.67
N ALA A 17 -15.50 3.92 -8.48
CA ALA A 17 -15.06 5.09 -9.21
C ALA A 17 -13.59 5.25 -8.88
N ARG A 18 -12.74 5.30 -9.90
CA ARG A 18 -11.30 5.56 -9.73
C ARG A 18 -11.20 6.76 -8.79
N ALA A 19 -10.68 6.54 -7.59
CA ALA A 19 -10.77 7.50 -6.49
C ALA A 19 -10.35 8.88 -7.01
N ALA A 20 -11.24 9.86 -6.88
CA ALA A 20 -11.00 11.19 -7.42
C ALA A 20 -9.74 11.78 -6.74
N ARG A 21 -8.85 12.39 -7.53
CA ARG A 21 -7.66 13.07 -7.02
C ARG A 21 -8.11 14.27 -6.17
N SER A 22 -8.24 14.06 -4.87
CA SER A 22 -8.77 15.04 -3.91
C SER A 22 -7.67 15.83 -3.19
N ALA A 23 -6.49 15.25 -3.04
CA ALA A 23 -5.35 15.89 -2.39
C ALA A 23 -4.60 16.82 -3.35
N ARG A 24 -4.15 17.98 -2.85
CA ARG A 24 -3.34 18.95 -3.58
C ARG A 24 -1.91 18.97 -3.04
N LEU A 25 -0.93 18.83 -3.93
CA LEU A 25 0.49 18.95 -3.62
C LEU A 25 1.06 20.17 -4.33
N GLY A 26 1.47 21.18 -3.57
CA GLY A 26 2.10 22.39 -4.11
C GLY A 26 3.62 22.25 -4.12
N LEU A 27 4.23 22.27 -5.30
CA LEU A 27 5.69 22.19 -5.46
C LEU A 27 6.22 23.47 -6.09
N ARG A 28 7.40 23.91 -5.63
CA ARG A 28 8.17 24.98 -6.26
C ARG A 28 9.45 24.36 -6.82
N ALA A 29 9.79 24.75 -8.04
CA ALA A 29 11.00 24.31 -8.71
C ALA A 29 11.74 25.51 -9.27
N THR A 30 13.06 25.39 -9.37
CA THR A 30 13.88 26.32 -10.16
C THR A 30 13.65 26.08 -11.66
N PRO A 31 13.97 27.06 -12.54
CA PRO A 31 13.82 26.89 -13.98
C PRO A 31 14.57 25.67 -14.54
N GLU A 32 15.78 25.39 -14.03
CA GLU A 32 16.54 24.22 -14.46
C GLU A 32 15.89 22.90 -14.03
N GLN A 33 15.36 22.83 -12.81
CA GLN A 33 14.63 21.64 -12.34
C GLN A 33 13.37 21.41 -13.18
N GLU A 34 12.59 22.47 -13.46
CA GLU A 34 11.41 22.35 -14.32
C GLU A 34 11.79 21.85 -15.72
N ARG A 35 12.85 22.39 -16.31
CA ARG A 35 13.32 22.00 -17.65
C ARG A 35 13.67 20.52 -17.72
N VAL A 36 14.41 20.01 -16.73
CA VAL A 36 14.79 18.59 -16.66
C VAL A 36 13.56 17.70 -16.45
N LEU A 37 12.66 18.06 -15.54
CA LEU A 37 11.44 17.28 -15.26
C LEU A 37 10.51 17.23 -16.47
N ARG A 38 10.32 18.36 -17.16
CA ARG A 38 9.50 18.42 -18.40
C ARG A 38 10.10 17.54 -19.49
N ARG A 39 11.42 17.59 -19.68
CA ARG A 39 12.11 16.74 -20.66
C ARG A 39 11.96 15.25 -20.32
N ALA A 40 12.08 14.88 -19.05
CA ALA A 40 11.89 13.50 -18.61
C ALA A 40 10.44 13.02 -18.83
N ALA A 41 9.46 13.87 -18.56
CA ALA A 41 8.05 13.58 -18.82
C ALA A 41 7.76 13.37 -20.32
N GLU A 42 8.37 14.18 -21.20
CA GLU A 42 8.29 14.01 -22.66
C GLU A 42 8.83 12.65 -23.11
N VAL A 43 10.02 12.27 -22.63
CA VAL A 43 10.65 10.98 -22.94
C VAL A 43 9.80 9.82 -22.43
N ALA A 44 9.15 9.98 -21.27
CA ALA A 44 8.25 8.99 -20.69
C ALA A 44 6.85 8.98 -21.33
N HIS A 45 6.55 9.87 -22.28
CA HIS A 45 5.22 10.06 -22.87
C HIS A 45 4.11 10.31 -21.83
N LYS A 46 4.42 11.06 -20.77
CA LYS A 46 3.50 11.40 -19.68
C LYS A 46 3.32 12.90 -19.55
N SER A 47 2.21 13.32 -18.95
CA SER A 47 2.09 14.71 -18.50
C SER A 47 3.12 14.99 -17.39
N LEU A 48 3.56 16.24 -17.25
CA LEU A 48 4.50 16.61 -16.19
C LEU A 48 3.97 16.22 -14.80
N THR A 49 2.69 16.43 -14.55
CA THR A 49 2.04 16.09 -13.28
C THR A 49 2.03 14.58 -13.03
N ASP A 50 1.68 13.78 -14.06
CA ASP A 50 1.67 12.32 -13.91
C ASP A 50 3.09 11.78 -13.73
N PHE A 51 4.08 12.32 -14.45
CA PHE A 51 5.48 11.94 -14.27
C PHE A 51 5.99 12.24 -12.86
N ILE A 52 5.70 13.43 -12.33
CA ILE A 52 6.11 13.83 -10.98
C ILE A 52 5.42 12.95 -9.93
N LEU A 53 4.11 12.73 -10.05
CA LEU A 53 3.36 11.91 -9.10
C LEU A 53 3.85 10.46 -9.09
N ASP A 54 3.99 9.84 -10.27
CA ASP A 54 4.48 8.47 -10.38
C ASP A 54 5.89 8.32 -9.80
N SER A 55 6.80 9.26 -10.14
CA SER A 55 8.19 9.23 -9.65
C SER A 55 8.26 9.44 -8.13
N ALA A 56 7.44 10.34 -7.58
CA ALA A 56 7.37 10.59 -6.15
C ALA A 56 6.81 9.38 -5.39
N CYS A 57 5.75 8.75 -5.91
CA CYS A 57 5.20 7.52 -5.34
C CYS A 57 6.23 6.40 -5.33
N GLN A 58 6.92 6.17 -6.45
CA GLN A 58 7.96 5.14 -6.54
C GLN A 58 9.10 5.38 -5.54
N ALA A 59 9.58 6.63 -5.41
CA ALA A 59 10.61 6.98 -4.45
C ALA A 59 10.15 6.79 -2.99
N ALA A 60 8.89 7.14 -2.70
CA ALA A 60 8.29 6.93 -1.38
C ALA A 60 8.16 5.44 -1.05
N GLU A 61 7.69 4.62 -1.99
CA GLU A 61 7.62 3.17 -1.85
C GLU A 61 9.00 2.57 -1.57
N GLN A 62 10.02 2.94 -2.35
CA GLN A 62 11.39 2.47 -2.13
C GLN A 62 11.89 2.84 -0.72
N THR A 63 11.66 4.07 -0.30
CA THR A 63 12.06 4.57 1.04
C THR A 63 11.35 3.82 2.17
N LEU A 64 10.08 3.45 1.98
CA LEU A 64 9.31 2.66 2.95
C LEU A 64 9.73 1.19 2.94
N LEU A 65 10.07 0.65 1.77
CA LEU A 65 10.56 -0.72 1.64
C LEU A 65 11.95 -0.90 2.26
N ASP A 66 12.81 0.11 2.21
CA ASP A 66 14.07 0.11 2.94
C ASP A 66 13.85 -0.08 4.46
N GLN A 67 12.68 0.26 5.01
CA GLN A 67 12.34 -0.01 6.43
C GLN A 67 11.94 -1.47 6.72
N ARG A 68 11.71 -2.31 5.70
CA ARG A 68 11.45 -3.76 5.85
C ARG A 68 12.72 -4.60 5.75
N LEU A 69 13.86 -3.98 5.45
CA LEU A 69 15.17 -4.63 5.36
C LEU A 69 15.91 -4.46 6.69
N PHE A 70 15.95 -5.52 7.49
CA PHE A 70 16.75 -5.55 8.71
C PHE A 70 18.21 -5.84 8.35
N LEU A 71 19.07 -4.82 8.44
CA LEU A 71 20.52 -5.00 8.33
C LEU A 71 21.03 -5.58 9.65
N VAL A 72 21.46 -6.84 9.61
CA VAL A 72 22.02 -7.57 10.76
C VAL A 72 23.48 -7.94 10.46
N SER A 73 24.32 -7.98 11.50
CA SER A 73 25.69 -8.50 11.38
C SER A 73 25.68 -9.98 10.99
N GLY A 74 26.79 -10.50 10.47
CA GLY A 74 26.89 -11.92 10.12
C GLY A 74 26.61 -12.87 11.29
N VAL A 75 26.92 -12.45 12.52
CA VAL A 75 26.64 -13.21 13.75
C VAL A 75 25.15 -13.24 14.06
N GLU A 76 24.47 -12.09 13.96
CA GLU A 76 23.02 -11.98 14.17
C GLU A 76 22.23 -12.71 13.06
N TYR A 77 22.74 -12.68 11.83
CA TYR A 77 22.20 -13.44 10.72
C TYR A 77 22.28 -14.95 10.98
N GLN A 78 23.44 -15.47 11.39
CA GLN A 78 23.59 -16.89 11.69
C GLN A 78 22.73 -17.29 12.90
N ALA A 79 22.65 -16.45 13.94
CA ALA A 79 21.78 -16.70 15.08
C ALA A 79 20.29 -16.75 14.71
N LEU A 80 19.87 -15.93 13.73
CA LEU A 80 18.52 -15.98 13.17
C LEU A 80 18.28 -17.27 12.39
N LEU A 81 19.22 -17.70 11.53
CA LEU A 81 19.12 -18.96 10.81
C LEU A 81 19.05 -20.15 11.77
N ASP A 82 19.91 -20.19 12.79
CA ASP A 82 19.89 -21.22 13.81
C ASP A 82 18.58 -21.21 14.61
N LEU A 83 17.91 -20.05 14.75
CA LEU A 83 16.57 -19.97 15.34
C LEU A 83 15.49 -20.54 14.42
N LEU A 84 15.58 -20.30 13.11
CA LEU A 84 14.61 -20.78 12.13
C LEU A 84 14.73 -22.29 11.85
N ASP A 85 15.94 -22.84 11.89
CA ASP A 85 16.20 -24.28 11.69
C ASP A 85 15.91 -25.12 12.93
N ARG A 86 15.71 -24.48 14.09
CA ARG A 86 15.36 -25.19 15.33
C ARG A 86 13.94 -25.78 15.22
N PRO A 87 13.73 -27.03 15.67
CA PRO A 87 12.39 -27.59 15.73
C PRO A 87 11.50 -26.75 16.64
N ALA A 88 10.22 -26.63 16.28
CA ALA A 88 9.25 -25.90 17.07
C ALA A 88 9.24 -26.42 18.51
N GLN A 89 9.47 -25.51 19.46
CA GLN A 89 9.43 -25.83 20.87
C GLN A 89 8.07 -25.49 21.45
N ASP A 90 7.64 -26.27 22.44
CA ASP A 90 6.42 -25.97 23.19
C ASP A 90 6.56 -24.58 23.84
N ASN A 91 5.68 -23.66 23.44
CA ASN A 91 5.60 -22.33 24.02
C ASN A 91 4.26 -22.22 24.77
N PRO A 92 4.26 -22.30 26.11
CA PRO A 92 3.03 -22.27 26.90
C PRO A 92 2.26 -20.96 26.72
N GLY A 93 2.94 -19.85 26.44
CA GLY A 93 2.30 -18.57 26.12
C GLY A 93 1.58 -18.58 24.77
N LEU A 94 2.14 -19.24 23.76
CA LEU A 94 1.44 -19.44 22.48
C LEU A 94 0.26 -20.40 22.62
N ARG A 95 0.40 -21.46 23.42
CA ARG A 95 -0.71 -22.39 23.71
C ARG A 95 -1.87 -21.70 24.40
N ASP A 96 -1.56 -20.89 25.43
CA ASP A 96 -2.55 -20.05 26.10
C ASP A 96 -3.19 -19.07 25.10
N LEU A 97 -2.40 -18.38 24.27
CA LEU A 97 -2.89 -17.46 23.25
C LEU A 97 -3.88 -18.13 22.29
N PHE A 98 -3.53 -19.30 21.73
CA PHE A 98 -4.39 -20.06 20.81
C PHE A 98 -5.60 -20.70 21.48
N SER A 99 -5.63 -20.82 22.81
CA SER A 99 -6.77 -21.34 23.56
C SER A 99 -7.84 -20.28 23.87
N ARG A 100 -7.49 -19.00 23.70
CA ARG A 100 -8.43 -17.89 23.89
C ARG A 100 -9.40 -17.84 22.72
N ALA A 101 -10.66 -17.53 23.00
CA ALA A 101 -11.65 -17.31 21.96
C ALA A 101 -11.19 -16.14 21.07
N ASP A 102 -11.30 -16.33 19.76
CA ASP A 102 -10.96 -15.30 18.79
C ASP A 102 -11.79 -14.04 19.07
N PRO A 103 -11.16 -12.87 19.24
CA PRO A 103 -11.86 -11.65 19.62
C PRO A 103 -12.82 -11.12 18.53
N TRP A 104 -12.87 -11.75 17.36
CA TRP A 104 -13.72 -11.39 16.22
C TRP A 104 -14.86 -12.37 15.93
N GLU A 105 -14.95 -13.51 16.63
CA GLU A 105 -16.04 -14.49 16.45
C GLU A 105 -17.36 -14.06 17.14
N THR A 106 -17.34 -13.01 17.96
CA THR A 106 -18.50 -12.52 18.73
C THR A 106 -19.22 -11.34 18.07
N GLN A 107 -19.29 -11.28 16.73
CA GLN A 107 -20.07 -10.25 16.01
C GLN A 107 -21.26 -10.82 15.24
#